data_AF-A0A949T076-F1
#
_entry.id   AF-A0A949T076-F1
#
_cell.length_a   1.000
_cell.length_b   1.000
_cell.length_c   1.000
_cell.angle_alpha   90.00
_cell.angle_beta   90.00
_cell.angle_gamma   90.00
#
_symmetry.space_group_name_H-M   'P 1'
#
loop_
_entity.id
_entity.type
_entity.pdbx_description
1 polymer ?
#
loop_
_entity_poly.entity_id
_entity_poly.type
_entity_poly.pdbx_seq_one_letter_code
_entity_poly.pdbx_strand_id
1 'polypeptide(L)'
;MVDSAAPRTHEEAREPKLPLSVDDPIWYAELLIDHVELRKFYKARKIRCFGCAVGEVESFKEGCEVHGSGPFGGFDAATLVAELNELGRKHPFSEKTAVEMGLVQRLVEWAFPDRA
;
A
#
# COMPACT_ATOMS: atom_id res chain seq x y z
N MET A 1 1.03 -28.74 6.66
CA MET A 1 -0.20 -28.08 7.15
C MET A 1 0.11 -26.60 7.10
N VAL A 2 -0.48 -25.87 6.17
CA VAL A 2 -0.41 -24.41 6.17
C VAL A 2 -1.28 -23.98 7.35
N ASP A 3 -0.66 -23.41 8.37
CA ASP A 3 -1.40 -22.66 9.38
C ASP A 3 -2.16 -21.56 8.62
N SER A 4 -3.45 -21.79 8.40
CA SER A 4 -4.38 -20.75 8.00
C SER A 4 -4.47 -19.78 9.18
N ALA A 5 -3.51 -18.87 9.27
CA ALA A 5 -3.59 -17.73 10.15
C ALA A 5 -4.96 -17.07 9.92
N ALA A 6 -5.69 -16.84 11.01
CA ALA A 6 -7.00 -16.23 10.99
C ALA A 6 -7.01 -14.99 10.08
N PRO A 7 -8.13 -14.67 9.41
CA PRO A 7 -8.23 -13.42 8.64
C PRO A 7 -7.90 -12.26 9.59
N ARG A 8 -6.79 -11.56 9.35
CA ARG A 8 -6.48 -10.34 10.08
C ARG A 8 -7.65 -9.38 9.83
N THR A 9 -8.29 -8.91 10.89
CA THR A 9 -9.38 -7.95 10.75
C THR A 9 -8.78 -6.54 10.65
N HIS A 10 -9.53 -5.59 10.07
CA HIS A 10 -9.14 -4.18 10.04
C HIS A 10 -8.82 -3.60 11.43
N GLU A 11 -9.25 -4.25 12.52
CA GLU A 11 -9.01 -3.85 13.92
C GLU A 11 -7.53 -3.86 14.33
N GLU A 12 -6.65 -4.56 13.61
CA GLU A 12 -5.20 -4.52 13.86
C GLU A 12 -4.47 -3.42 13.06
N ALA A 13 -5.16 -2.74 12.14
CA ALA A 13 -4.56 -1.69 11.33
C ALA A 13 -4.34 -0.43 12.18
N ARG A 14 -3.07 -0.14 12.46
CA ARG A 14 -2.62 1.10 13.12
C ARG A 14 -2.83 2.34 12.23
N GLU A 15 -2.79 3.53 12.80
CA GLU A 15 -2.78 4.76 12.01
C GLU A 15 -1.57 4.79 11.05
N PRO A 16 -1.77 4.97 9.73
CA PRO A 16 -0.68 5.02 8.75
C PRO A 16 0.24 6.21 9.01
N LYS A 17 1.55 5.95 8.98
CA LYS A 17 2.58 7.00 9.08
C LYS A 17 3.86 6.59 8.37
N LEU A 18 4.62 7.59 7.93
CA LEU A 18 6.00 7.38 7.52
C LEU A 18 6.93 7.32 8.76
N PRO A 19 8.02 6.54 8.72
CA PRO A 19 8.35 5.59 7.67
C PRO A 19 7.46 4.33 7.71
N LEU A 20 7.11 3.82 6.53
CA LEU A 20 6.56 2.49 6.31
C LEU A 20 7.62 1.42 6.69
N SER A 21 7.13 0.29 7.17
CA SER A 21 7.85 -0.96 7.41
C SER A 21 7.44 -2.03 6.40
N VAL A 22 8.25 -3.08 6.27
CA VAL A 22 7.90 -4.28 5.47
C VAL A 22 6.67 -5.02 6.00
N ASP A 23 6.36 -4.86 7.29
CA ASP A 23 5.19 -5.45 7.93
C ASP A 23 3.94 -4.57 7.82
N ASP A 24 4.08 -3.34 7.31
CA ASP A 24 2.90 -2.49 7.12
C ASP A 24 2.04 -3.01 5.96
N PRO A 25 0.71 -2.84 6.06
CA PRO A 25 -0.19 -3.12 4.97
C PRO A 25 0.21 -2.32 3.72
N ILE A 26 0.20 -3.00 2.57
CA ILE A 26 0.58 -2.41 1.28
C ILE A 26 -0.20 -1.11 0.98
N TRP A 27 -1.50 -1.11 1.32
CA TRP A 27 -2.40 0.00 1.03
C TRP A 27 -2.07 1.28 1.81
N TYR A 28 -1.25 1.22 2.88
CA TYR A 28 -0.80 2.44 3.57
C TYR A 28 -0.04 3.40 2.65
N ALA A 29 0.62 2.89 1.61
CA ALA A 29 1.26 3.75 0.62
C ALA A 29 0.26 4.69 -0.06
N GLU A 30 -0.98 4.25 -0.31
CA GLU A 30 -2.01 5.08 -0.94
C GLU A 30 -2.48 6.23 -0.04
N LEU A 31 -2.39 6.07 1.28
CA LEU A 31 -2.75 7.13 2.23
C LEU A 31 -1.62 8.09 2.56
N LEU A 32 -0.37 7.69 2.27
CA LEU A 32 0.81 8.45 2.68
C LEU A 32 1.53 9.12 1.51
N ILE A 33 1.25 8.71 0.27
CA ILE A 33 1.96 9.14 -0.93
C ILE A 33 0.97 9.68 -1.96
N ASP A 34 1.34 10.74 -2.68
CA ASP A 34 0.55 11.26 -3.78
C ASP A 34 0.23 10.17 -4.82
N HIS A 35 -1.05 10.00 -5.15
CA HIS A 35 -1.52 8.90 -5.99
C HIS A 35 -0.98 8.95 -7.42
N VAL A 36 -0.71 10.14 -7.97
CA VAL A 36 -0.16 10.26 -9.32
C VAL A 36 1.26 9.75 -9.34
N GLU A 37 2.08 10.15 -8.36
CA GLU A 37 3.46 9.71 -8.25
C GLU A 37 3.56 8.22 -7.86
N LEU A 38 2.70 7.75 -6.96
CA LEU A 38 2.63 6.34 -6.60
C LEU A 38 2.26 5.45 -7.80
N ARG A 39 1.29 5.87 -8.63
CA ARG A 39 0.94 5.13 -9.86
C ARG A 39 2.09 5.12 -10.87
N LYS A 40 2.80 6.22 -11.06
CA LYS A 40 4.01 6.27 -11.91
C LYS A 40 5.06 5.30 -11.39
N PHE A 41 5.29 5.30 -10.08
CA PHE A 41 6.24 4.43 -9.40
C PHE A 41 5.91 2.94 -9.63
N TYR A 42 4.67 2.52 -9.40
CA TYR A 42 4.24 1.14 -9.63
C TYR A 42 4.33 0.74 -11.11
N LYS A 43 3.90 1.61 -12.03
CA LYS A 43 3.99 1.36 -13.47
C LYS A 43 5.43 1.15 -13.93
N ALA A 44 6.37 1.98 -13.47
CA ALA A 44 7.79 1.88 -13.80
C ALA A 44 8.39 0.53 -13.37
N ARG A 45 7.92 0.00 -12.24
CA ARG A 45 8.35 -1.30 -11.68
C ARG A 45 7.52 -2.48 -12.19
N LYS A 46 6.56 -2.27 -13.10
CA LYS A 46 5.60 -3.29 -13.58
C LYS A 46 4.82 -3.95 -12.44
N ILE A 47 4.64 -3.23 -11.34
CA ILE A 47 3.83 -3.64 -10.20
C ILE A 47 2.36 -3.44 -10.58
N ARG A 48 1.60 -4.53 -10.65
CA ARG A 48 0.18 -4.53 -11.07
C ARG A 48 -0.81 -4.90 -9.97
N CYS A 49 -0.34 -5.54 -8.89
CA CYS A 49 -1.20 -6.13 -7.85
C CYS A 49 -1.33 -5.27 -6.59
N PHE A 50 -0.38 -4.36 -6.33
CA PHE A 50 -0.41 -3.46 -5.17
C PHE A 50 -1.47 -2.38 -5.45
N GLY A 51 -2.62 -2.47 -4.76
CA GLY A 51 -3.80 -1.63 -5.01
C GLY A 51 -5.00 -2.36 -5.65
N CYS A 52 -4.95 -3.69 -5.81
CA CYS A 52 -6.16 -4.47 -6.08
C CYS A 52 -6.89 -4.77 -4.76
N ALA A 53 -8.22 -4.79 -4.76
CA ALA A 53 -9.09 -5.13 -3.60
C ALA A 53 -8.87 -6.55 -3.02
N VAL A 54 -7.79 -7.23 -3.39
CA VAL A 54 -7.36 -8.53 -2.88
C VAL A 54 -6.13 -8.40 -1.95
N GLY A 55 -5.52 -7.21 -1.87
CA GLY A 55 -4.45 -6.87 -0.92
C GLY A 55 -4.98 -6.33 0.41
N GLU A 56 -6.23 -6.62 0.77
CA GLU A 56 -6.97 -5.95 1.86
C GLU A 56 -6.30 -6.05 3.24
N VAL A 57 -5.35 -6.98 3.41
CA VAL A 57 -4.59 -7.17 4.67
C VAL A 57 -3.13 -7.61 4.47
N GLU A 58 -2.64 -7.60 3.23
CA GLU A 58 -1.31 -8.11 2.91
C GLU A 58 -0.23 -7.06 3.23
N SER A 59 0.80 -7.48 3.98
CA SER A 59 1.99 -6.66 4.23
C SER A 59 2.88 -6.56 2.99
N PHE A 60 3.76 -5.55 2.92
CA PHE A 60 4.73 -5.47 1.83
C PHE A 60 5.59 -6.72 1.71
N LYS A 61 5.95 -7.33 2.85
CA LYS A 61 6.70 -8.59 2.90
C LYS A 61 5.93 -9.71 2.20
N GLU A 62 4.68 -9.94 2.58
CA GLU A 62 3.85 -11.01 2.03
C GLU A 62 3.59 -10.79 0.53
N GLY A 63 3.24 -9.58 0.12
CA GLY A 63 2.97 -9.30 -1.29
C GLY A 63 4.20 -9.42 -2.17
N CYS A 64 5.38 -9.12 -1.62
CA CYS A 64 6.63 -9.36 -2.32
C CYS A 64 6.98 -10.85 -2.41
N GLU A 65 6.66 -11.67 -1.40
CA GLU A 65 6.86 -13.12 -1.44
C GLU A 65 5.92 -13.79 -2.46
N VAL A 66 4.64 -13.40 -2.47
CA VAL A 66 3.60 -13.96 -3.35
C VAL A 66 3.78 -13.48 -4.80
N HIS A 67 4.03 -12.18 -5.00
CA HIS A 67 4.05 -11.57 -6.33
C HIS A 67 5.45 -11.30 -6.88
N GLY A 68 6.50 -11.40 -6.06
CA GLY A 68 7.88 -11.24 -6.51
C GLY A 68 8.42 -12.45 -7.28
N SER A 69 7.83 -13.64 -7.13
CA SER A 69 8.26 -14.80 -7.91
C SER A 69 7.60 -14.82 -9.31
N GLY A 70 8.35 -14.42 -10.34
CA GLY A 70 7.86 -14.45 -11.73
C GLY A 70 8.75 -13.71 -12.74
N PRO A 71 8.37 -13.64 -14.03
CA PRO A 71 9.15 -13.00 -15.10
C PRO A 71 9.33 -11.47 -14.94
N PHE A 72 8.80 -10.90 -13.86
CA PHE A 72 8.89 -9.49 -13.50
C PHE A 72 9.86 -9.22 -12.32
N GLY A 73 10.50 -10.26 -11.78
CA GLY A 73 11.58 -10.17 -10.80
C GLY A 73 11.11 -10.08 -9.35
N GLY A 74 11.84 -10.77 -8.47
CA GLY A 74 11.67 -10.72 -7.02
C GLY A 74 11.78 -9.30 -6.52
N PHE A 75 10.66 -8.69 -6.13
CA PHE A 75 10.68 -7.46 -5.37
C PHE A 75 11.23 -7.80 -3.99
N ASP A 76 12.35 -7.20 -3.62
CA ASP A 76 12.79 -7.20 -2.23
C ASP A 76 11.93 -6.21 -1.46
N ALA A 77 11.20 -6.70 -0.44
CA ALA A 77 10.27 -5.87 0.32
C ALA A 77 10.97 -4.70 1.00
N ALA A 78 12.20 -4.91 1.51
CA ALA A 78 12.96 -3.86 2.17
C ALA A 78 13.34 -2.73 1.19
N THR A 79 13.79 -3.09 -0.01
CA THR A 79 14.10 -2.14 -1.09
C THR A 79 12.84 -1.38 -1.51
N LEU A 80 11.73 -2.08 -1.77
CA LEU A 80 10.46 -1.47 -2.15
C LEU A 80 9.99 -0.44 -1.10
N VAL A 81 10.03 -0.83 0.18
CA VAL A 81 9.63 0.05 1.30
C VAL A 81 10.57 1.25 1.43
N ALA A 82 11.88 1.07 1.25
CA ALA A 82 12.84 2.17 1.29
C ALA A 82 12.56 3.22 0.20
N GLU A 83 12.26 2.75 -1.01
CA GLU A 83 11.92 3.62 -2.14
C GLU A 83 10.55 4.31 -1.96
N LEU A 84 9.54 3.61 -1.46
CA LEU A 84 8.23 4.19 -1.13
C LEU A 84 8.35 5.24 -0.02
N ASN A 85 9.18 5.00 0.99
CA ASN A 85 9.48 5.98 2.02
C ASN A 85 10.14 7.24 1.47
N GLU A 86 11.05 7.09 0.50
CA GLU A 86 11.64 8.25 -0.19
C GLU A 86 10.61 8.99 -1.03
N LEU A 87 9.76 8.25 -1.75
CA LEU A 87 8.69 8.81 -2.57
C LEU A 87 7.69 9.59 -1.70
N GLY A 88 7.24 9.02 -0.59
CA GLY A 88 6.32 9.66 0.35
C GLY A 88 6.90 10.91 1.02
N ARG A 89 8.21 10.95 1.28
CA ARG A 89 8.87 12.18 1.77
C ARG A 89 8.89 13.29 0.71
N LYS A 90 9.05 12.94 -0.57
CA LYS A 90 9.09 13.90 -1.69
C LYS A 90 7.70 14.33 -2.14
N HIS A 91 6.75 13.41 -2.08
CA HIS A 91 5.40 13.53 -2.60
C HIS A 91 4.41 12.98 -1.58
N PRO A 92 4.22 13.66 -0.43
CA PRO A 92 3.25 13.22 0.57
C PRO A 92 1.85 13.24 -0.03
N PHE A 93 0.97 12.38 0.50
CA PHE A 93 -0.44 12.36 0.11
C PHE A 93 -1.07 13.75 0.19
N SER A 94 -1.90 14.06 -0.81
CA SER A 94 -2.72 15.26 -0.84
C SER A 94 -4.18 14.87 -0.98
N GLU A 95 -4.98 15.18 0.04
CA GLU A 95 -6.43 14.97 0.02
C GLU A 95 -7.07 15.66 -1.18
N LYS A 96 -6.59 16.85 -1.55
CA LYS A 96 -7.01 17.57 -2.74
C LYS A 96 -6.80 16.74 -4.01
N THR A 97 -5.61 16.17 -4.22
CA THR A 97 -5.32 15.30 -5.38
C THR A 97 -6.26 14.09 -5.37
N ALA A 98 -6.49 13.49 -4.21
CA ALA A 98 -7.36 12.34 -4.10
C ALA A 98 -8.83 12.70 -4.40
N VAL A 99 -9.33 13.88 -4.01
CA VAL A 99 -10.67 14.39 -4.37
C VAL A 99 -10.75 14.61 -5.88
N GLU A 100 -9.77 15.29 -6.47
CA GLU A 100 -9.71 15.58 -7.91
C GLU A 100 -9.69 14.29 -8.76
N MET A 101 -9.10 13.21 -8.22
CA MET A 101 -9.08 11.90 -8.85
C MET A 101 -10.31 11.03 -8.54
N GLY A 102 -11.26 11.49 -7.72
CA GLY A 102 -12.44 10.73 -7.30
C GLY A 102 -12.13 9.53 -6.39
N LEU A 103 -11.02 9.59 -5.65
CA LEU A 103 -10.50 8.49 -4.81
C LEU A 103 -10.88 8.64 -3.32
N VAL A 104 -11.26 9.84 -2.88
CA VAL A 104 -11.40 10.18 -1.45
C VAL A 104 -12.52 9.45 -0.74
N GLN A 105 -13.70 9.32 -1.36
CA GLN A 105 -14.85 8.84 -0.61
C GLN A 105 -14.67 7.39 -0.12
N ARG A 106 -14.15 6.50 -0.96
CA ARG A 106 -13.86 5.11 -0.53
C ARG A 106 -12.64 5.01 0.37
N LEU A 107 -11.57 5.76 0.11
CA LEU A 107 -10.37 5.69 0.96
C LEU A 107 -10.62 6.22 2.37
N VAL A 108 -11.41 7.29 2.51
CA VAL A 108 -11.73 7.88 3.81
C VAL A 108 -12.77 7.05 4.57
N GLU A 109 -13.87 6.63 3.92
CA GLU A 109 -14.88 5.76 4.53
C GLU A 109 -14.29 4.41 4.98
N TRP A 110 -13.25 3.94 4.30
CA TRP A 110 -12.61 2.64 4.58
C TRP A 110 -11.45 2.75 5.58
N ALA A 111 -10.64 3.82 5.52
CA ALA A 111 -9.53 4.02 6.46
C ALA A 111 -9.98 4.54 7.84
N PHE A 112 -11.11 5.26 7.89
CA PHE A 112 -11.65 5.84 9.10
C PHE A 112 -13.18 5.69 9.11
N PRO A 113 -13.69 4.46 9.27
CA PRO A 113 -15.13 4.19 9.22
C PRO A 113 -15.93 5.00 10.26
N ASP A 114 -15.29 5.38 11.38
CA ASP A 114 -15.90 6.19 12.45
C ASP A 114 -15.87 7.71 12.17
N ARG A 115 -15.31 8.17 11.05
CA ARG A 115 -15.23 9.59 10.67
C ARG A 115 -16.17 9.96 9.50
N ALA A 116 -16.97 9.01 9.01
CA ALA A 116 -17.97 9.20 7.96
C ALA A 116 -19.31 9.72 8.50
#